data_AF-A0A0F9UPK3-F1
#
_entry.id   AF-A0A0F9UPK3-F1
#
_cell.length_a   1.000
_cell.length_b   1.000
_cell.length_c   1.000
_cell.angle_alpha   90.00
_cell.angle_beta   90.00
_cell.angle_gamma   90.00
#
_symmetry.space_group_name_H-M   'P 1'
#
loop_
_entity.id
_entity.type
_entity.pdbx_description
1 polymer ?
#
loop_
_entity_poly.entity_id
_entity_poly.type
_entity_poly.pdbx_seq_one_letter_code
_entity_poly.pdbx_strand_id
1 'polypeptide(L)' 'MEAYCVKCKAKREIQDEKEIAMKGKGGTKRRALTGTCPKCGTKMFRILGNK' A
#
# COMPACT_ATOMS: atom_id res chain seq x y z
N MET A 1 1.25 -1.45 9.14
CA MET A 1 1.98 -0.38 8.43
C MET A 1 1.08 0.84 8.17
N GLU A 2 1.65 2.03 7.97
CA GLU A 2 0.88 3.21 7.52
C GLU A 2 0.87 3.36 5.99
N ALA A 3 -0.26 3.70 5.36
CA ALA A 3 -0.30 4.15 3.97
C ALA A 3 -0.91 5.54 3.84
N TYR A 4 -0.58 6.21 2.76
CA TYR A 4 -1.23 7.47 2.42
C TYR A 4 -2.60 7.20 1.81
N CYS A 5 -3.65 7.68 2.48
CA CYS A 5 -5.00 7.65 1.94
C CYS A 5 -5.20 8.87 1.03
N VAL A 6 -5.35 8.66 -0.27
CA VAL A 6 -5.63 9.75 -1.24
C VAL A 6 -6.95 10.48 -0.97
N LYS A 7 -7.98 9.81 -0.43
CA LYS A 7 -9.24 10.47 -0.06
C LYS A 7 -9.10 11.33 1.20
N CYS A 8 -8.44 10.82 2.24
CA CYS A 8 -8.25 11.57 3.47
C CYS A 8 -7.06 12.54 3.40
N LYS A 9 -6.25 12.47 2.33
CA LYS A 9 -5.00 13.22 2.13
C LYS A 9 -4.07 13.16 3.36
N ALA A 10 -4.03 12.01 4.01
CA ALA A 10 -3.30 11.80 5.25
C ALA A 10 -2.72 10.38 5.30
N LYS A 11 -1.61 10.21 6.02
CA LYS A 11 -1.07 8.90 6.37
C LYS A 11 -1.93 8.29 7.48
N ARG A 12 -2.30 7.02 7.31
CA ARG A 12 -3.13 6.26 8.24
C ARG A 12 -2.68 4.82 8.27
N GLU A 13 -2.95 4.14 9.37
CA GLU A 13 -2.78 2.69 9.46
C GLU A 13 -3.66 2.00 8.42
N ILE A 14 -3.07 1.01 7.74
CA ILE A 14 -3.78 0.16 6.79
C ILE A 14 -4.54 -0.90 7.58
N GLN A 15 -5.83 -1.04 7.28
CA GLN A 15 -6.64 -2.15 7.75
C GLN A 15 -6.59 -3.27 6.69
N ASP A 16 -6.64 -4.54 7.13
CA ASP A 16 -6.55 -5.71 6.25
C ASP A 16 -5.30 -5.71 5.35
N GLU A 17 -4.14 -5.40 5.93
CA GLU A 17 -2.90 -5.29 5.17
C GLU A 17 -2.44 -6.64 4.61
N LYS A 18 -2.26 -6.70 3.29
CA LYS A 18 -1.76 -7.86 2.55
C LYS A 18 -0.55 -7.48 1.73
N GLU A 19 0.52 -8.25 1.85
CA GLU A 19 1.70 -8.08 1.04
C GLU A 19 1.48 -8.75 -0.34
N ILE A 20 1.70 -7.99 -1.40
CA ILE A 20 1.61 -8.42 -2.78
C ILE A 20 2.95 -8.16 -3.48
N ALA A 21 3.39 -9.13 -4.28
CA ALA A 21 4.52 -8.95 -5.18
C ALA A 21 4.00 -8.47 -6.54
N MET A 22 4.49 -7.33 -7.01
CA MET A 22 4.18 -6.76 -8.32
C MET A 22 5.45 -6.64 -9.17
N LYS A 23 5.32 -6.79 -10.49
CA LYS A 23 6.44 -6.57 -11.42
C LYS A 23 6.73 -5.08 -11.50
N GLY A 24 7.95 -4.69 -11.13
CA GLY A 24 8.48 -3.34 -11.25
C GLY A 24 9.16 -3.09 -12.60
N LYS A 25 9.60 -1.85 -12.82
CA LYS A 25 10.38 -1.46 -14.00
C LYS A 25 11.76 -2.14 -13.98
N GLY A 26 12.23 -2.57 -15.17
CA GLY A 26 13.55 -3.19 -15.34
C GLY A 26 13.64 -4.66 -14.91
N GLY A 27 12.53 -5.41 -14.90
CA GLY A 27 12.51 -6.83 -14.51
C GLY A 27 12.60 -7.07 -13.00
N THR A 28 12.55 -6.02 -12.18
CA THR A 28 12.64 -6.13 -10.71
C THR A 28 11.30 -6.49 -10.11
N LYS A 29 11.26 -7.41 -9.13
CA LYS A 29 10.05 -7.70 -8.35
C LYS A 29 9.93 -6.66 -7.23
N ARG A 30 8.90 -5.83 -7.29
CA ARG A 30 8.56 -4.88 -6.21
C ARG A 30 7.57 -5.52 -5.27
N ARG A 31 7.75 -5.29 -3.98
CA ARG A 31 6.76 -5.67 -2.97
C ARG A 31 5.89 -4.46 -2.68
N ALA A 32 4.62 -4.67 -2.42
CA ALA A 32 3.74 -3.62 -1.95
C ALA A 32 2.79 -4.20 -0.92
N LEU A 33 2.37 -3.38 0.02
CA LEU A 33 1.21 -3.67 0.85
C LEU A 33 -0.02 -3.06 0.19
N THR A 34 -1.09 -3.84 0.16
CA THR A 34 -2.43 -3.39 -0.12
C THR A 34 -3.26 -3.49 1.14
N GLY A 35 -4.26 -2.63 1.30
CA GLY A 35 -5.31 -2.80 2.30
C GLY A 35 -6.33 -1.68 2.19
N THR A 36 -7.02 -1.35 3.27
CA THR A 36 -8.15 -0.42 3.29
C THR A 36 -7.95 0.68 4.33
N CYS A 37 -8.49 1.87 4.03
CA CYS A 37 -8.49 2.99 4.96
C CYS A 37 -9.60 2.78 6.01
N PRO A 38 -9.30 2.76 7.32
CA PRO A 38 -10.30 2.56 8.37
C PRO A 38 -11.31 3.72 8.47
N LYS A 39 -10.99 4.91 7.93
CA LYS A 39 -11.88 6.09 7.98
C LYS A 39 -12.88 6.14 6.84
N CYS A 40 -12.43 5.85 5.62
CA CYS A 40 -13.20 6.10 4.40
C CYS A 40 -13.37 4.86 3.53
N GLY A 41 -12.93 3.67 4.00
CA GLY A 41 -13.03 2.39 3.31
C GLY A 41 -12.27 2.30 1.99
N THR A 42 -11.49 3.32 1.62
CA THR A 42 -10.81 3.36 0.31
C THR A 42 -9.60 2.45 0.32
N LYS A 43 -9.40 1.68 -0.75
CA LYS A 43 -8.21 0.85 -0.92
C LYS A 43 -6.95 1.72 -0.93
N MET A 44 -5.99 1.35 -0.10
CA MET A 44 -4.70 2.00 0.04
C MET A 44 -3.60 1.04 -0.40
N PHE A 45 -2.53 1.61 -0.96
CA PHE A 45 -1.36 0.86 -1.37
C PHE A 45 -0.10 1.55 -0.83
N ARG A 46 0.85 0.75 -0.32
CA ARG A 46 2.18 1.21 0.09
C ARG A 46 3.21 0.34 -0.62
N ILE A 47 4.00 0.94 -1.50
CA ILE A 47 5.11 0.23 -2.16
C ILE A 47 6.21 0.02 -1.12
N LEU A 48 6.62 -1.23 -0.93
CA LEU A 48 7.78 -1.60 -0.14
C LEU A 48 9.03 -1.59 -1.03
N GLY A 49 10.17 -1.21 -0.47
CA GLY A 49 11.44 -1.21 -1.20
C GLY A 49 11.84 -2.59 -1.70
N ASN A 50 12.56 -2.61 -2.83
CA ASN A 50 13.26 -3.81 -3.29
C ASN A 50 14.28 -4.21 -2.19
N LYS A 51 14.33 -5.50 -1.86
CA LYS A 51 15.46 -6.05 -1.12
C LYS A 51 16.59 -6.31 -2.10
#